data_AF-A0A4R2TVD8-F1
#
_entry.id   AF-A0A4R2TVD8-F1
#
_cell.length_a   1.000
_cell.length_b   1.000
_cell.length_c   1.000
_cell.angle_alpha   90.00
_cell.angle_beta   90.00
_cell.angle_gamma   90.00
#
_symmetry.space_group_name_H-M   'P 1'
#
loop_
_entity.id
_entity.type
_entity.pdbx_description
1 polymer ?
#
loop_
_entity_poly.entity_id
_entity_poly.type
_entity_poly.pdbx_seq_one_letter_code
_entity_poly.pdbx_strand_id
1 'polypeptide(L)'
;MKQEIINVNNLEDIKHFLSQKNIYMEAQKSKSTLVQVYSSNNDITWYTSVVECILGIIPNVYIVGASTVGEIIKGKTSRGETVIALSFFELTEIKVIAEDCSKKDEADCGFDLGKQLESIKNRIAGIQLLTTPLSINTEKLLKGLRSYTKKTSVFGGGAGDYYATSNTIVIAGRDKLKKGIVAVAYIGEDLLIETCMYLG
;
A
#
# COMPACT_ATOMS: atom_id res chain seq x y z
N MET A 1 -14.47 8.57 4.09
CA MET A 1 -13.62 7.99 3.02
C MET A 1 -14.54 7.39 1.97
N LYS A 2 -14.30 7.68 0.69
CA LYS A 2 -14.94 6.99 -0.43
C LYS A 2 -13.92 6.07 -1.09
N GLN A 3 -14.33 4.90 -1.57
CA GLN A 3 -13.44 3.97 -2.26
C GLN A 3 -14.07 3.47 -3.55
N GLU A 4 -13.25 3.37 -4.59
CA GLU A 4 -13.60 2.80 -5.88
C GLU A 4 -12.56 1.73 -6.24
N ILE A 5 -13.01 0.59 -6.79
CA ILE A 5 -12.16 -0.56 -7.07
C ILE A 5 -12.37 -1.02 -8.50
N ILE A 6 -11.29 -1.26 -9.22
CA ILE A 6 -11.29 -1.86 -10.55
C ILE A 6 -10.40 -3.09 -10.61
N ASN A 7 -10.77 -3.97 -11.53
CA ASN A 7 -9.90 -5.01 -12.04
C ASN A 7 -9.25 -4.50 -13.34
N VAL A 8 -7.96 -4.77 -13.51
CA VAL A 8 -7.07 -4.27 -14.55
C VAL A 8 -6.41 -5.45 -15.24
N ASN A 9 -6.73 -5.61 -16.52
CA ASN A 9 -6.08 -6.56 -17.43
C ASN A 9 -5.00 -5.87 -18.26
N ASN A 10 -5.16 -4.58 -18.55
CA ASN A 10 -4.24 -3.78 -19.35
C ASN A 10 -4.29 -2.29 -18.95
N LEU A 11 -3.36 -1.49 -19.49
CA LEU A 11 -3.27 -0.06 -19.13
C LEU A 11 -4.46 0.79 -19.61
N GLU A 12 -5.21 0.37 -20.63
CA GLU A 12 -6.41 1.09 -21.08
C GLU A 12 -7.54 1.01 -20.05
N ASP A 13 -7.64 -0.09 -19.30
CA ASP A 13 -8.61 -0.22 -18.19
C ASP A 13 -8.38 0.89 -17.15
N ILE A 14 -7.11 1.15 -16.82
CA ILE A 14 -6.70 2.23 -15.91
C ILE A 14 -7.05 3.59 -16.51
N LYS A 15 -6.67 3.84 -17.76
CA LYS A 15 -6.94 5.12 -18.44
C LYS A 15 -8.43 5.42 -18.48
N HIS A 16 -9.23 4.44 -18.89
CA HIS A 16 -10.68 4.59 -18.97
C HIS A 16 -11.28 4.91 -17.59
N PHE A 17 -10.90 4.15 -16.56
CA PHE A 17 -11.40 4.34 -15.21
C PHE A 17 -11.00 5.70 -14.62
N LEU A 18 -9.72 6.09 -14.72
CA LEU A 18 -9.25 7.36 -14.16
C LEU A 18 -9.74 8.59 -14.92
N SER A 19 -10.12 8.43 -16.20
CA SER A 19 -10.71 9.51 -17.01
C SER A 19 -12.18 9.80 -16.67
N GLN A 20 -12.81 8.99 -15.82
CA GLN A 20 -14.20 9.20 -15.45
C GLN A 20 -14.34 10.48 -14.60
N LYS A 21 -15.32 11.33 -14.94
CA LYS A 21 -15.53 12.63 -14.30
C LYS A 21 -15.72 12.53 -12.78
N ASN A 22 -16.39 11.49 -12.28
CA ASN A 22 -16.54 11.27 -10.85
C ASN A 22 -15.19 11.04 -10.16
N ILE A 23 -14.30 10.23 -10.72
CA ILE A 23 -12.97 9.96 -10.14
C ILE A 23 -12.17 11.25 -10.01
N TYR A 24 -12.12 12.05 -11.08
CA TYR A 24 -11.45 13.35 -11.07
C TYR A 24 -12.03 14.30 -10.00
N MET A 25 -13.36 14.39 -9.92
CA MET A 25 -14.02 15.27 -8.95
C MET A 25 -13.78 14.83 -7.49
N GLU A 26 -13.75 13.53 -7.21
CA GLU A 26 -13.43 13.02 -5.87
C GLU A 26 -11.97 13.28 -5.50
N ALA A 27 -11.04 13.08 -6.44
CA ALA A 27 -9.62 13.37 -6.23
C ALA A 27 -9.39 14.86 -5.86
N GLN A 28 -10.08 15.78 -6.56
CA GLN A 28 -9.95 17.22 -6.32
C GLN A 28 -10.55 17.71 -5.00
N LYS A 29 -11.58 17.02 -4.49
CA LYS A 29 -12.19 17.35 -3.18
C LYS A 29 -11.45 16.73 -2.01
N SER A 30 -10.61 15.74 -2.28
CA SER A 30 -9.91 14.99 -1.24
C SER A 30 -8.63 15.70 -0.83
N LYS A 31 -8.39 15.77 0.48
CA LYS A 31 -7.09 16.16 1.04
C LYS A 31 -6.00 15.17 0.68
N SER A 32 -6.33 13.88 0.57
CA SER A 32 -5.39 12.85 0.13
C SER A 32 -6.11 11.77 -0.67
N THR A 33 -5.45 11.29 -1.73
CA THR A 33 -5.92 10.16 -2.53
C THR A 33 -4.85 9.06 -2.47
N LEU A 34 -5.26 7.87 -2.02
CA LEU A 34 -4.42 6.67 -1.98
C LEU A 34 -4.85 5.70 -3.07
N VAL A 35 -3.90 5.27 -3.88
CA VAL A 35 -4.04 4.25 -4.90
C VAL A 35 -3.30 3.01 -4.42
N GLN A 36 -4.03 1.91 -4.24
CA GLN A 36 -3.46 0.63 -3.85
C GLN A 36 -3.48 -0.33 -5.03
N VAL A 37 -2.32 -0.84 -5.41
CA VAL A 37 -2.13 -1.75 -6.54
C VAL A 37 -1.76 -3.13 -6.02
N TYR A 38 -2.64 -4.11 -6.23
CA TYR A 38 -2.40 -5.50 -5.87
C TYR A 38 -2.41 -6.36 -7.12
N SER A 39 -1.33 -7.06 -7.41
CA SER A 39 -1.17 -7.76 -8.69
C SER A 39 -0.59 -9.17 -8.50
N SER A 40 -1.15 -10.13 -9.22
CA SER A 40 -0.57 -11.47 -9.38
C SER A 40 0.71 -11.46 -10.22
N ASN A 41 0.90 -10.42 -11.03
CA ASN A 41 2.08 -10.23 -11.85
C ASN A 41 3.21 -9.66 -10.99
N ASN A 42 4.32 -10.40 -10.90
CA ASN A 42 5.51 -10.06 -10.11
C ASN A 42 6.61 -9.39 -10.95
N ASP A 43 6.29 -8.99 -12.19
CA ASP A 43 7.19 -8.22 -13.06
C ASP A 43 7.22 -6.74 -12.66
N ILE A 44 8.41 -6.23 -12.36
CA ILE A 44 8.66 -4.83 -12.02
C ILE A 44 8.24 -3.88 -13.15
N THR A 45 8.36 -4.32 -14.41
CA THR A 45 7.99 -3.51 -15.57
C THR A 45 6.49 -3.24 -15.61
N TRP A 46 5.66 -4.21 -15.16
CA TRP A 46 4.22 -4.04 -15.02
C TRP A 46 3.88 -2.95 -13.99
N TYR A 47 4.42 -3.05 -12.77
CA TYR A 47 4.19 -2.03 -11.74
C TYR A 47 4.68 -0.65 -12.18
N THR A 48 5.82 -0.59 -12.89
CA THR A 48 6.33 0.68 -13.42
C THR A 48 5.36 1.28 -14.44
N SER A 49 4.83 0.47 -15.35
CA SER A 49 3.86 0.91 -16.35
C SER A 49 2.55 1.38 -15.73
N VAL A 50 2.06 0.65 -14.71
CA VAL A 50 0.87 1.03 -13.93
C VAL A 50 1.08 2.36 -13.21
N VAL A 51 2.20 2.51 -12.49
CA VAL A 51 2.54 3.74 -11.75
C VAL A 51 2.62 4.94 -12.69
N GLU A 52 3.36 4.85 -13.79
CA GLU A 52 3.49 5.99 -14.72
C GLU A 52 2.16 6.29 -15.44
N CYS A 53 1.34 5.29 -15.73
CA CYS A 53 0.00 5.49 -16.28
C CYS A 53 -0.89 6.30 -15.31
N ILE A 54 -0.90 5.94 -14.02
CA ILE A 54 -1.69 6.62 -13.00
C ILE A 54 -1.19 8.05 -12.77
N LEU A 55 0.12 8.23 -12.60
CA LEU A 55 0.72 9.56 -12.38
C LEU A 55 0.57 10.48 -13.59
N GLY A 56 0.49 9.94 -14.80
CA GLY A 56 0.22 10.70 -16.02
C GLY A 56 -1.20 11.27 -16.09
N ILE A 57 -2.15 10.72 -15.33
CA ILE A 57 -3.56 11.15 -15.32
C ILE A 57 -3.90 11.93 -14.04
N ILE A 58 -3.46 11.45 -12.88
CA ILE A 58 -3.69 12.08 -11.58
C ILE A 58 -2.35 12.20 -10.85
N PRO A 59 -1.62 13.32 -11.01
CA PRO A 59 -0.23 13.43 -10.53
C PRO A 59 -0.10 13.54 -9.01
N ASN A 60 -1.14 14.01 -8.32
CA ASN A 60 -1.12 14.29 -6.88
C ASN A 60 -1.77 13.15 -6.08
N VAL A 61 -1.25 11.93 -6.21
CA VAL A 61 -1.75 10.75 -5.50
C VAL A 61 -0.62 9.97 -4.84
N TYR A 62 -0.94 9.29 -3.74
CA TYR A 62 -0.06 8.31 -3.14
C TYR A 62 -0.32 6.96 -3.78
N ILE A 63 0.71 6.31 -4.32
CA ILE A 63 0.58 4.96 -4.90
C ILE A 63 1.34 3.99 -4.02
N VAL A 64 0.67 2.95 -3.55
CA VAL A 64 1.29 1.84 -2.83
C VAL A 64 0.80 0.52 -3.39
N GLY A 65 1.48 -0.58 -3.08
CA GLY A 65 1.03 -1.87 -3.60
C GLY A 65 1.91 -3.02 -3.20
N ALA A 66 1.44 -4.22 -3.53
CA ALA A 66 2.14 -5.46 -3.27
C ALA A 66 1.78 -6.52 -4.31
N SER A 67 2.68 -7.47 -4.54
CA SER A 67 2.32 -8.72 -5.20
C SER A 67 1.38 -9.55 -4.34
N THR A 68 0.53 -10.35 -4.96
CA THR A 68 -0.48 -11.15 -4.26
C THR A 68 -0.70 -12.52 -4.92
N VAL A 69 -1.34 -13.41 -4.17
CA VAL A 69 -1.78 -14.74 -4.59
C VAL A 69 -3.27 -14.85 -4.32
N GLY A 70 -4.08 -14.47 -5.30
CA GLY A 70 -5.54 -14.50 -5.20
C GLY A 70 -6.08 -13.12 -4.85
N GLU A 71 -6.29 -12.32 -5.88
CA GLU A 71 -6.85 -10.98 -5.74
C GLU A 71 -8.32 -11.09 -5.30
N ILE A 72 -8.78 -10.20 -4.43
CA ILE A 72 -10.18 -10.20 -3.98
C ILE A 72 -10.86 -8.93 -4.49
N ILE A 73 -11.95 -9.10 -5.24
CA ILE A 73 -12.82 -8.01 -5.64
C ILE A 73 -14.27 -8.36 -5.31
N LYS A 74 -14.93 -7.48 -4.55
CA LYS A 74 -16.34 -7.64 -4.14
C LYS A 74 -16.65 -9.04 -3.55
N GLY A 75 -15.76 -9.54 -2.70
CA GLY A 75 -15.90 -10.84 -2.02
C GLY A 75 -15.63 -12.07 -2.88
N LYS A 76 -15.13 -11.90 -4.11
CA LYS A 76 -14.76 -13.01 -5.00
C LYS A 76 -13.26 -13.04 -5.20
N THR A 77 -12.68 -14.23 -5.08
CA THR A 77 -11.29 -14.49 -5.47
C THR A 77 -11.18 -14.48 -6.98
N SER A 78 -10.25 -13.71 -7.50
CA SER A 78 -9.77 -13.75 -8.86
C SER A 78 -8.32 -14.22 -8.91
N ARG A 79 -7.83 -14.57 -10.09
CA ARG A 79 -6.47 -15.05 -10.30
C ARG A 79 -5.91 -14.46 -11.57
N GLY A 80 -4.63 -14.11 -11.55
CA GLY A 80 -3.94 -13.65 -12.75
C GLY A 80 -4.23 -12.19 -13.09
N GLU A 81 -4.80 -11.43 -12.14
CA GLU A 81 -5.30 -10.09 -12.38
C GLU A 81 -4.55 -9.03 -11.55
N THR A 82 -4.72 -7.77 -11.94
CA THR A 82 -4.32 -6.62 -11.11
C THR A 82 -5.57 -5.92 -10.60
N VAL A 83 -5.67 -5.73 -9.30
CA VAL A 83 -6.73 -4.94 -8.66
C VAL A 83 -6.15 -3.60 -8.23
N ILE A 84 -6.86 -2.53 -8.59
CA ILE A 84 -6.53 -1.18 -8.16
C ILE A 84 -7.69 -0.64 -7.33
N ALA A 85 -7.39 -0.18 -6.11
CA ALA A 85 -8.34 0.48 -5.22
C ALA A 85 -7.93 1.94 -5.00
N LEU A 86 -8.83 2.87 -5.31
CA LEU A 86 -8.68 4.30 -5.06
C LEU A 86 -9.46 4.68 -3.82
N SER A 87 -8.78 5.21 -2.82
CA SER A 87 -9.39 5.68 -1.57
C SER A 87 -9.20 7.20 -1.46
N PHE A 88 -10.34 7.89 -1.33
CA PHE A 88 -10.47 9.34 -1.29
C PHE A 88 -10.72 9.78 0.16
N PHE A 89 -9.79 10.57 0.70
CA PHE A 89 -9.83 11.07 2.07
C PHE A 89 -10.06 12.58 2.07
N GLU A 90 -11.23 13.00 2.55
CA GLU A 90 -11.61 14.41 2.65
C GLU A 90 -10.79 15.14 3.73
N LEU A 91 -10.59 14.53 4.90
CA LEU A 91 -9.94 15.17 6.05
C LEU A 91 -8.60 14.54 6.46
N THR A 92 -8.41 13.26 6.14
CA THR A 92 -7.20 12.50 6.50
C THR A 92 -6.03 12.88 5.60
N GLU A 93 -4.89 13.16 6.22
CA GLU A 93 -3.59 13.30 5.55
C GLU A 93 -2.90 11.94 5.50
N ILE A 94 -2.22 11.64 4.40
CA ILE A 94 -1.47 10.39 4.22
C ILE A 94 0.02 10.69 4.18
N LYS A 95 0.81 9.87 4.90
CA LYS A 95 2.26 9.78 4.73
C LYS A 95 2.64 8.37 4.31
N VAL A 96 3.35 8.25 3.19
CA VAL A 96 3.92 6.98 2.72
C VAL A 96 5.41 6.96 3.01
N ILE A 97 5.89 5.83 3.54
CA ILE A 97 7.31 5.57 3.80
C ILE A 97 7.65 4.22 3.17
N ALA A 98 8.76 4.16 2.43
CA ALA A 98 9.29 2.93 1.87
C ALA A 98 10.69 2.67 2.43
N GLU A 99 10.92 1.46 2.94
CA GLU A 99 12.18 1.06 3.56
C GLU A 99 12.74 -0.18 2.88
N ASP A 100 13.93 -0.05 2.28
CA ASP A 100 14.71 -1.17 1.75
C ASP A 100 15.47 -1.87 2.89
N CYS A 101 15.21 -3.17 3.06
CA CYS A 101 15.85 -4.03 4.05
C CYS A 101 16.89 -4.97 3.44
N SER A 102 17.34 -4.72 2.22
CA SER A 102 18.35 -5.55 1.56
C SER A 102 19.73 -5.50 2.21
N LYS A 103 20.04 -4.42 2.95
CA LYS A 103 21.38 -4.13 3.50
C LYS A 103 21.43 -3.87 5.01
N LYS A 104 20.33 -4.05 5.75
CA LYS A 104 20.24 -3.81 7.20
C LYS A 104 19.40 -4.88 7.90
N ASP A 105 19.59 -5.06 9.20
CA ASP A 105 18.74 -5.98 9.99
C ASP A 105 17.31 -5.45 10.01
N GLU A 106 16.32 -6.35 9.94
CA GLU A 106 14.92 -5.96 9.89
C GLU A 106 14.46 -5.21 11.14
N ALA A 107 15.06 -5.46 12.31
CA ALA A 107 14.77 -4.67 13.50
C ALA A 107 15.20 -3.20 13.33
N ASP A 108 16.33 -2.95 12.67
CA ASP A 108 16.80 -1.59 12.36
C ASP A 108 15.86 -0.93 11.33
N CYS A 109 15.39 -1.67 10.32
CA CYS A 109 14.34 -1.17 9.42
C CYS A 109 13.09 -0.70 10.19
N GLY A 110 12.63 -1.51 11.15
CA GLY A 110 11.47 -1.19 11.96
C GLY A 110 11.70 0.04 12.84
N PHE A 111 12.91 0.18 13.38
CA PHE A 111 13.32 1.34 14.17
C PHE A 111 13.38 2.62 13.32
N ASP A 112 13.97 2.58 12.13
CA ASP A 112 14.05 3.70 11.20
C ASP A 112 12.67 4.17 10.73
N LEU A 113 11.79 3.22 10.42
CA LEU A 113 10.39 3.50 10.11
C LEU A 113 9.70 4.22 11.27
N GLY A 114 9.88 3.71 12.49
CA GLY A 114 9.35 4.32 13.70
C GLY A 114 9.84 5.75 13.92
N LYS A 115 11.14 6.02 13.72
CA LYS A 115 11.72 7.37 13.81
C LYS A 115 11.10 8.35 12.83
N GLN A 116 10.80 7.92 11.61
CA GLN A 116 10.16 8.78 10.61
C GLN A 116 8.69 9.12 10.94
N LEU A 117 8.06 8.33 11.81
CA LEU A 117 6.69 8.54 12.30
C LEU A 117 6.64 9.29 13.64
N GLU A 118 7.76 9.37 14.36
CA GLU A 118 7.84 9.89 15.73
C GLU A 118 7.25 11.31 15.86
N SER A 119 7.55 12.21 14.92
CA SER A 119 7.08 13.61 14.98
C SER A 119 5.56 13.76 14.80
N ILE A 120 4.90 12.77 14.21
CA ILE A 120 3.46 12.78 13.92
C ILE A 120 2.68 11.74 14.71
N LYS A 121 3.33 10.92 15.55
CA LYS A 121 2.76 9.72 16.19
C LYS A 121 1.43 9.93 16.90
N ASN A 122 1.25 11.09 17.55
CA ASN A 122 0.02 11.40 18.31
C ASN A 122 -1.18 11.75 17.42
N ARG A 123 -0.95 11.98 16.11
CA ARG A 123 -1.98 12.29 15.11
C ARG A 123 -2.30 11.10 14.19
N ILE A 124 -1.59 9.97 14.35
CA ILE A 124 -1.77 8.79 13.49
C ILE A 124 -2.98 7.99 13.99
N ALA A 125 -4.01 7.90 13.15
CA ALA A 125 -5.18 7.04 13.39
C ALA A 125 -4.85 5.54 13.20
N GLY A 126 -3.93 5.23 12.29
CA GLY A 126 -3.46 3.86 12.05
C GLY A 126 -2.37 3.79 11.00
N ILE A 127 -1.71 2.63 10.95
CA ILE A 127 -0.60 2.36 10.03
C ILE A 127 -0.91 1.07 9.27
N GLN A 128 -1.02 1.18 7.95
CA GLN A 128 -1.02 0.02 7.08
C GLN A 128 0.42 -0.32 6.67
N LEU A 129 0.81 -1.57 6.84
CA LEU A 129 2.10 -2.11 6.44
C LEU A 129 1.92 -3.13 5.32
N LEU A 130 2.63 -2.92 4.22
CA LEU A 130 2.88 -3.92 3.19
C LEU A 130 4.33 -4.36 3.32
N THR A 131 4.57 -5.66 3.38
CA THR A 131 5.91 -6.23 3.54
C THR A 131 6.16 -7.34 2.53
N THR A 132 7.41 -7.73 2.33
CA THR A 132 7.79 -8.93 1.57
C THR A 132 8.13 -10.08 2.51
N PRO A 133 7.15 -10.72 3.19
CA PRO A 133 7.42 -11.66 4.30
C PRO A 133 8.18 -12.92 3.87
N LEU A 134 8.19 -13.26 2.58
CA LEU A 134 8.98 -14.36 2.04
C LEU A 134 10.49 -14.02 1.95
N SER A 135 10.87 -12.75 2.06
CA SER A 135 12.24 -12.29 1.88
C SER A 135 12.80 -11.49 3.06
N ILE A 136 11.97 -11.09 4.03
CA ILE A 136 12.38 -10.37 5.25
C ILE A 136 11.75 -10.99 6.50
N ASN A 137 12.45 -10.93 7.64
CA ASN A 137 11.90 -11.33 8.93
C ASN A 137 10.95 -10.24 9.50
N THR A 138 9.65 -10.42 9.25
CA THR A 138 8.61 -9.46 9.67
C THR A 138 8.46 -9.40 11.21
N GLU A 139 8.78 -10.47 11.93
CA GLU A 139 8.73 -10.44 13.40
C GLU A 139 9.79 -9.50 13.98
N LYS A 140 11.03 -9.56 13.48
CA LYS A 140 12.11 -8.63 13.85
C LYS A 140 11.75 -7.18 13.52
N LEU A 141 11.22 -6.95 12.32
CA LEU A 141 10.70 -5.66 11.91
C LEU A 141 9.71 -5.09 12.92
N LEU A 142 8.66 -5.86 13.23
CA LEU A 142 7.62 -5.42 14.14
C LEU A 142 8.17 -5.18 15.56
N LYS A 143 9.17 -5.95 16.01
CA LYS A 143 9.88 -5.69 17.28
C LYS A 143 10.57 -4.32 17.28
N GLY A 144 11.26 -3.95 16.20
CA GLY A 144 11.91 -2.64 16.05
C GLY A 144 10.92 -1.48 16.01
N LEU A 145 9.77 -1.67 15.37
CA LEU A 145 8.71 -0.66 15.24
C LEU A 145 7.89 -0.47 16.53
N ARG A 146 7.77 -1.52 17.35
CA ARG A 146 6.84 -1.60 18.50
C ARG A 146 6.96 -0.45 19.50
N SER A 147 8.15 0.11 19.70
CA SER A 147 8.36 1.23 20.63
C SER A 147 7.61 2.50 20.20
N TYR A 148 7.39 2.68 18.89
CA TYR A 148 6.78 3.87 18.28
C TYR A 148 5.27 3.73 18.08
N THR A 149 4.74 2.51 18.01
CA THR A 149 3.34 2.23 17.62
C THR A 149 2.46 1.67 18.75
N LYS A 150 2.89 1.78 20.02
CA LYS A 150 2.19 1.18 21.18
C LYS A 150 0.70 1.52 21.30
N LYS A 151 0.27 2.68 20.78
CA LYS A 151 -1.11 3.18 20.86
C LYS A 151 -1.78 3.30 19.49
N THR A 152 -1.12 2.83 18.44
CA THR A 152 -1.55 3.01 17.05
C THR A 152 -1.81 1.65 16.45
N SER A 153 -2.99 1.46 15.86
CA SER A 153 -3.33 0.23 15.16
C SER A 153 -2.38 0.03 13.98
N VAL A 154 -1.71 -1.13 13.95
CA VAL A 154 -0.87 -1.57 12.84
C VAL A 154 -1.55 -2.74 12.16
N PHE A 155 -1.82 -2.63 10.86
CA PHE A 155 -2.53 -3.62 10.05
C PHE A 155 -1.90 -3.70 8.66
N GLY A 156 -2.42 -4.55 7.77
CA GLY A 156 -1.97 -4.63 6.39
C GLY A 156 -1.77 -6.06 5.92
N GLY A 157 -0.80 -6.29 5.04
CA GLY A 157 -0.65 -7.56 4.34
C GLY A 157 0.79 -7.88 3.93
N GLY A 158 1.04 -9.17 3.72
CA GLY A 158 2.28 -9.67 3.18
C GLY A 158 2.18 -9.89 1.68
N ALA A 159 3.16 -9.42 0.92
CA ALA A 159 3.27 -9.67 -0.50
C ALA A 159 3.42 -11.18 -0.76
N GLY A 160 2.62 -11.70 -1.69
CA GLY A 160 2.56 -13.11 -2.05
C GLY A 160 3.22 -13.40 -3.39
N ASP A 161 3.56 -14.67 -3.62
CA ASP A 161 4.06 -15.20 -4.89
C ASP A 161 3.44 -16.58 -5.15
N TYR A 162 2.78 -16.74 -6.31
CA TYR A 162 2.08 -17.97 -6.70
C TYR A 162 3.01 -19.18 -6.78
N TYR A 163 4.27 -18.94 -7.13
CA TYR A 163 5.23 -20.00 -7.43
C TYR A 163 6.18 -20.30 -6.25
N ALA A 164 5.96 -19.68 -5.09
CA ALA A 164 6.81 -19.82 -3.91
C ALA A 164 8.32 -19.58 -4.18
N THR A 165 8.64 -18.76 -5.19
CA THR A 165 10.03 -18.44 -5.58
C THR A 165 10.62 -17.30 -4.74
N SER A 166 9.87 -16.81 -3.75
CA SER A 166 10.20 -15.61 -2.95
C SER A 166 10.36 -14.34 -3.81
N ASN A 167 9.86 -14.34 -5.05
CA ASN A 167 9.85 -13.16 -5.91
C ASN A 167 8.63 -12.28 -5.59
N THR A 168 8.63 -11.74 -4.38
CA THR A 168 7.59 -10.82 -3.90
C THR A 168 8.05 -9.39 -4.02
N ILE A 169 7.10 -8.48 -4.16
CA ILE A 169 7.38 -7.05 -4.34
C ILE A 169 6.39 -6.22 -3.55
N VAL A 170 6.88 -5.14 -2.94
CA VAL A 170 6.06 -4.02 -2.47
C VAL A 170 6.48 -2.75 -3.21
N ILE A 171 5.53 -1.85 -3.44
CA ILE A 171 5.77 -0.60 -4.18
C ILE A 171 5.29 0.62 -3.42
N ALA A 172 6.01 1.73 -3.60
CA ALA A 172 5.61 3.06 -3.16
C ALA A 172 5.96 4.06 -4.26
N GLY A 173 4.98 4.46 -5.05
CA GLY A 173 5.18 5.25 -6.26
C GLY A 173 6.22 4.61 -7.17
N ARG A 174 7.35 5.29 -7.36
CA ARG A 174 8.42 4.81 -8.24
C ARG A 174 9.37 3.83 -7.58
N ASP A 175 9.30 3.65 -6.26
CA ASP A 175 10.12 2.69 -5.52
C ASP A 175 9.51 1.29 -5.60
N LYS A 176 10.36 0.29 -5.89
CA LYS A 176 10.00 -1.12 -6.00
C LYS A 176 10.98 -1.95 -5.19
N LEU A 177 10.49 -2.59 -4.14
CA LEU A 177 11.33 -3.28 -3.17
C LEU A 177 11.00 -4.78 -3.16
N LYS A 178 12.01 -5.61 -3.44
CA LYS A 178 11.92 -7.08 -3.30
C LYS A 178 12.19 -7.58 -1.88
N LYS A 179 12.83 -6.72 -1.07
CA LYS A 179 13.12 -6.91 0.35
C LYS A 179 12.80 -5.60 1.05
N GLY A 180 11.54 -5.38 1.39
CA GLY A 180 11.18 -4.08 1.92
C GLY A 180 9.82 -3.99 2.56
N ILE A 181 9.57 -2.79 3.05
CA ILE A 181 8.34 -2.38 3.73
C ILE A 181 7.82 -1.12 3.06
N VAL A 182 6.51 -1.05 2.90
CA VAL A 182 5.80 0.18 2.60
C VAL A 182 4.81 0.41 3.73
N ALA A 183 4.92 1.56 4.38
CA ALA A 183 4.02 2.00 5.43
C ALA A 183 3.17 3.16 4.95
N VAL A 184 1.86 3.09 5.19
CA VAL A 184 0.91 4.19 5.01
C VAL A 184 0.42 4.61 6.39
N ALA A 185 0.84 5.78 6.84
CA ALA A 185 0.31 6.39 8.05
C ALA A 185 -0.89 7.26 7.69
N TYR A 186 -2.04 6.93 8.28
CA TYR A 186 -3.27 7.70 8.17
C TYR A 186 -3.33 8.71 9.32
N ILE A 187 -3.34 10.00 9.00
CA ILE A 187 -3.17 11.09 9.97
C ILE A 187 -4.44 11.93 10.02
N GLY A 188 -5.06 12.03 11.19
CA GLY A 188 -6.27 12.80 11.42
C GLY A 188 -7.16 12.19 12.50
N GLU A 189 -7.89 13.04 13.21
CA GLU A 189 -8.74 12.63 14.34
C GLU A 189 -10.11 12.11 13.89
N ASP A 190 -10.56 12.50 12.69
CA ASP A 190 -11.87 12.10 12.13
C ASP A 190 -11.88 10.69 11.52
N LEU A 191 -10.72 10.01 11.47
CA LEU A 191 -10.62 8.66 10.94
C LEU A 191 -10.57 7.64 12.08
N LEU A 192 -11.60 6.81 12.18
CA LEU A 192 -11.60 5.63 13.03
C LEU A 192 -11.10 4.42 12.22
N ILE A 193 -10.13 3.70 12.76
CA ILE A 193 -9.64 2.44 12.19
C ILE A 193 -9.97 1.30 13.14
N GLU A 194 -10.80 0.38 12.65
CA GLU A 194 -11.10 -0.89 13.31
C GLU A 194 -10.32 -2.01 12.63
N THR A 195 -9.66 -2.85 13.42
CA THR A 195 -8.87 -3.98 12.91
C THR A 195 -9.56 -5.29 13.25
N CYS A 196 -9.97 -6.03 12.23
CA CYS A 196 -10.53 -7.37 12.38
C CYS A 196 -9.52 -8.41 11.85
N MET A 197 -9.30 -9.48 12.61
CA MET A 197 -8.46 -10.59 12.15
C MET A 197 -9.32 -11.57 11.35
N TYR A 198 -9.04 -11.70 10.05
CA TYR A 198 -9.60 -12.72 9.18
C TYR A 198 -8.48 -13.62 8.69
N LEU A 199 -8.46 -14.86 9.18
CA LEU A 199 -7.82 -15.98 8.50
C LEU A 199 -8.87 -16.43 7.48
N GLY A 200 -8.62 -16.23 6.18
CA GLY A 200 -9.56 -16.53 5.11
C GLY A 200 -10.16 -17.93 5.17
#